data_AF-A0A535KYD3-F1
#
_entry.id   AF-A0A535KYD3-F1
#
_cell.length_a   1.000
_cell.length_b   1.000
_cell.length_c   1.000
_cell.angle_alpha   90.00
_cell.angle_beta   90.00
_cell.angle_gamma   90.00
#
_symmetry.space_group_name_H-M   'P 1'
#
loop_
_entity.id
_entity.type
_entity.pdbx_description
1 polymer ?
#
loop_
_entity_poly.entity_id
_entity_poly.type
_entity_poly.pdbx_seq_one_letter_code
_entity_poly.pdbx_strand_id
1 'polypeptide(L)'
;YSAFDNGGFRVSPHSVLKVVAPNGQVLESFSPSAGRTQVISPDLAYVMTDLLRGPVKLYLGGLGGRPVAGKSGTTEAYTGSIFIGYTPNLAVAASLMHIDAGPACKSGFARLATNFPPSGWQCPTWVLFGEDVGIGVWKPFVEAYYASHPWPKMWAMPTGVVVRQVCTYDGGSIGTGGYNEIFLKGVGEPRLPCGDNPYPGEAPYVSLTTAPPPSPSPSPSASPGPSPSPKP
;
A
#
# COMPACT_ATOMS: atom_id res chain seq x y z
N TYR A 1 -0.18 0.93 -4.15
CA TYR A 1 1.04 1.47 -3.57
C TYR A 1 1.54 2.70 -4.32
N SER A 2 1.78 2.66 -5.64
CA SER A 2 2.17 3.86 -6.40
C SER A 2 1.17 5.02 -6.27
N ALA A 3 -0.13 4.74 -6.29
CA ALA A 3 -1.14 5.80 -6.07
C ALA A 3 -1.00 6.51 -4.70
N PHE A 4 -0.44 5.87 -3.67
CA PHE A 4 -0.17 6.55 -2.40
C PHE A 4 1.06 7.47 -2.50
N ASP A 5 2.10 7.05 -3.23
CA ASP A 5 3.34 7.82 -3.36
C ASP A 5 3.18 9.13 -4.16
N ASN A 6 2.36 9.10 -5.22
CA ASN A 6 2.32 10.14 -6.24
C ASN A 6 1.14 11.12 -6.06
N GLY A 7 0.57 11.16 -4.85
CA GLY A 7 -0.54 12.05 -4.53
C GLY A 7 -1.89 11.59 -5.07
N GLY A 8 -2.08 10.29 -5.29
CA GLY A 8 -3.40 9.70 -5.53
C GLY A 8 -3.70 9.31 -6.97
N PHE A 9 -2.70 9.25 -7.84
CA PHE A 9 -2.87 8.87 -9.23
C PHE A 9 -2.61 7.38 -9.45
N ARG A 10 -3.59 6.72 -10.06
CA ARG A 10 -3.36 5.44 -10.72
C ARG A 10 -2.51 5.69 -11.97
N VAL A 11 -1.42 4.94 -12.08
CA VAL A 11 -0.57 4.86 -13.27
C VAL A 11 -0.52 3.42 -13.73
N SER A 12 -0.44 3.20 -15.04
CA SER A 12 -0.23 1.88 -15.62
C SER A 12 1.27 1.62 -15.78
N PRO A 13 1.77 0.41 -15.46
CA PRO A 13 3.16 0.06 -15.76
C PRO A 13 3.39 0.01 -17.28
N HIS A 14 4.50 0.60 -17.75
CA HIS A 14 4.93 0.54 -19.14
C HIS A 14 6.39 0.13 -19.22
N SER A 15 6.68 -0.96 -19.93
CA SER A 15 8.05 -1.50 -20.09
C SER A 15 8.76 -0.98 -21.35
N VAL A 16 8.01 -0.60 -22.39
CA VAL A 16 8.54 -0.07 -23.65
C VAL A 16 8.28 1.43 -23.70
N LEU A 17 9.35 2.23 -23.74
CA LEU A 17 9.26 3.69 -23.77
C LEU A 17 9.23 4.25 -25.19
N LYS A 18 9.83 3.55 -26.16
CA LYS A 18 9.95 4.02 -27.54
C LYS A 18 10.24 2.86 -28.48
N VAL A 19 9.59 2.84 -29.64
CA VAL A 19 9.89 1.94 -30.76
C VAL A 19 10.39 2.78 -31.93
N VAL A 20 11.54 2.39 -32.49
CA VAL A 20 12.22 3.15 -33.55
C VAL A 20 12.54 2.22 -34.71
N ALA A 21 12.21 2.65 -35.93
CA ALA A 21 12.58 1.94 -37.16
C ALA A 21 14.08 2.06 -37.45
N PRO A 22 14.66 1.19 -38.31
CA PRO A 22 16.09 1.23 -38.64
C PRO A 22 16.58 2.57 -39.20
N ASN A 23 15.70 3.32 -39.87
CA ASN A 23 15.98 4.66 -40.42
C ASN A 23 15.89 5.79 -39.36
N GLY A 24 15.68 5.46 -38.09
CA GLY A 24 15.54 6.43 -36.99
C GLY A 24 14.13 6.99 -36.80
N GLN A 25 13.14 6.60 -37.62
CA GLN A 25 11.76 7.05 -37.47
C GLN A 25 11.14 6.48 -36.20
N VAL A 26 10.51 7.34 -35.39
CA VAL A 26 9.74 6.91 -34.21
C VAL A 26 8.42 6.32 -34.67
N LEU A 27 8.19 5.05 -34.34
CA LEU A 27 6.93 4.35 -34.65
C LEU A 27 5.95 4.47 -33.50
N GLU A 28 6.45 4.44 -32.26
CA GLU A 28 5.67 4.59 -31.04
C GLU A 28 6.52 5.24 -29.96
N SER A 29 5.89 6.05 -29.10
CA SER A 29 6.54 6.67 -27.94
C SER A 29 5.58 6.73 -26.78
N PHE A 30 6.06 6.37 -25.60
CA PHE A 30 5.32 6.48 -24.36
C PHE A 30 5.08 7.97 -24.02
N SER A 31 3.84 8.28 -23.64
CA SER A 31 3.48 9.57 -23.04
C SER A 31 3.27 9.38 -21.53
N PRO A 32 4.11 9.97 -20.66
CA PRO A 32 3.97 9.84 -19.21
C PRO A 32 2.65 10.35 -18.63
N SER A 33 1.92 11.17 -19.39
CA SER A 33 0.59 11.67 -19.01
C SER A 33 -0.54 10.72 -19.42
N ALA A 34 -0.30 9.83 -20.39
CA ALA A 34 -1.31 8.89 -20.85
C ALA A 34 -1.60 7.85 -19.76
N GLY A 35 -2.88 7.68 -19.43
CA GLY A 35 -3.33 6.70 -18.43
C GLY A 35 -3.20 7.14 -16.96
N ARG A 36 -2.75 8.37 -16.69
CA ARG A 36 -2.71 8.92 -15.33
C ARG A 36 -4.10 9.38 -14.90
N THR A 37 -4.70 8.71 -13.92
CA THR A 37 -6.06 9.02 -13.42
C THR A 37 -6.03 9.26 -11.91
N GLN A 38 -6.59 10.36 -11.43
CA GLN A 38 -6.74 10.60 -10.00
C GLN A 38 -7.79 9.63 -9.45
N VAL A 39 -7.41 8.77 -8.49
CA VAL A 39 -8.31 7.75 -7.91
C VAL A 39 -8.55 7.94 -6.40
N ILE A 40 -7.68 8.67 -5.72
CA ILE A 40 -7.84 9.12 -4.32
C ILE A 40 -7.33 10.55 -4.20
N SER A 41 -7.75 11.34 -3.23
CA SER A 41 -7.22 12.71 -3.08
C SER A 41 -5.75 12.73 -2.63
N PRO A 42 -4.99 13.80 -2.91
CA PRO A 42 -3.64 13.99 -2.36
C PRO A 42 -3.62 13.98 -0.82
N ASP A 43 -4.65 14.54 -0.19
CA ASP A 43 -4.79 14.55 1.28
C ASP A 43 -4.90 13.12 1.83
N LEU A 44 -5.76 12.29 1.23
CA LEU A 44 -5.92 10.89 1.63
C LEU A 44 -4.66 10.07 1.32
N ALA A 45 -4.02 10.30 0.18
CA ALA A 45 -2.75 9.65 -0.16
C ALA A 45 -1.65 9.98 0.87
N TYR A 46 -1.59 11.23 1.34
CA TYR A 46 -0.64 11.63 2.38
C TYR A 46 -0.92 10.97 3.73
N VAL A 47 -2.18 10.95 4.18
CA VAL A 47 -2.57 10.27 5.43
C VAL A 47 -2.24 8.77 5.36
N MET A 48 -2.56 8.10 4.26
CA MET A 48 -2.19 6.70 4.03
C MET A 48 -0.68 6.49 4.03
N THR A 49 0.08 7.43 3.46
CA THR A 49 1.53 7.36 3.45
C THR A 49 2.10 7.47 4.86
N ASP A 50 1.63 8.42 5.67
CA ASP A 50 2.13 8.57 7.04
C ASP A 50 1.84 7.34 7.90
N LEU A 51 0.63 6.78 7.77
CA LEU A 51 0.26 5.50 8.40
C LEU A 51 1.22 4.37 7.99
N LEU A 52 1.53 4.26 6.70
CA LEU A 52 2.42 3.22 6.15
C LEU A 52 3.91 3.46 6.45
N ARG A 53 4.30 4.64 6.99
CA ARG A 53 5.65 4.83 7.54
C ARG A 53 5.82 4.15 8.89
N GLY A 54 4.74 3.89 9.63
CA GLY A 54 4.76 3.23 10.94
C GLY A 54 5.46 1.86 10.92
N PRO A 55 5.00 0.89 10.11
CA PRO A 55 5.65 -0.42 10.01
C PRO A 55 7.14 -0.35 9.66
N VAL A 56 7.53 0.58 8.78
CA VAL A 56 8.93 0.78 8.41
C VAL A 56 9.77 1.22 9.61
N LYS A 57 9.27 2.19 10.40
CA LYS A 57 9.93 2.66 11.63
C LYS A 57 10.10 1.53 12.65
N LEU A 58 9.12 0.64 12.75
CA LEU A 58 9.13 -0.48 13.70
C LEU A 58 10.09 -1.59 13.29
N TYR A 59 10.08 -1.99 12.01
CA TYR A 59 10.71 -3.25 11.58
C TYR A 59 11.95 -3.09 10.72
N LEU A 60 12.17 -1.94 10.06
CA LEU A 60 13.26 -1.78 9.07
C LEU A 60 14.45 -0.92 9.54
N GLY A 61 14.46 -0.53 10.82
CA GLY A 61 15.58 0.16 11.47
C GLY A 61 15.86 1.52 10.85
N GLY A 62 17.10 1.75 10.38
CA GLY A 62 17.54 3.06 9.84
C GLY A 62 16.69 3.63 8.70
N LEU A 63 15.91 2.80 7.99
CA LEU A 63 14.96 3.27 6.99
C LEU A 63 13.77 4.05 7.59
N GLY A 64 13.48 3.91 8.88
CA GLY A 64 12.42 4.65 9.56
C GLY A 64 12.59 6.17 9.55
N GLY A 65 13.83 6.65 9.39
CA GLY A 65 14.15 8.08 9.23
C GLY A 65 14.13 8.57 7.77
N ARG A 66 13.93 7.68 6.80
CA ARG A 66 13.92 7.98 5.36
C ARG A 66 12.48 8.19 4.85
N PRO A 67 12.28 8.77 3.66
CA PRO A 67 10.97 8.86 3.02
C PRO A 67 10.54 7.49 2.46
N VAL A 68 10.31 6.55 3.37
CA VAL A 68 9.95 5.16 3.07
C VAL A 68 8.67 4.81 3.80
N ALA A 69 7.71 4.25 3.06
CA ALA A 69 6.47 3.71 3.57
C ALA A 69 6.29 2.29 3.05
N GLY A 70 5.62 1.41 3.81
CA GLY A 70 5.43 0.03 3.37
C GLY A 70 4.69 -0.83 4.37
N LYS A 71 4.33 -2.04 3.92
CA LYS A 71 3.58 -2.98 4.72
C LYS A 71 3.99 -4.42 4.42
N SER A 72 4.14 -5.18 5.50
CA SER A 72 4.24 -6.64 5.49
C SER A 72 2.89 -7.28 5.19
N GLY A 73 2.93 -8.36 4.43
CA GLY A 73 1.81 -9.27 4.21
C GLY A 73 2.29 -10.70 4.40
N THR A 74 1.48 -11.48 5.12
CA THR A 74 1.71 -12.90 5.37
C THR A 74 0.39 -13.60 5.09
N THR A 75 0.38 -14.58 4.20
CA THR A 75 -0.84 -15.36 3.91
C THR A 75 -1.07 -16.42 4.99
N GLU A 76 -2.26 -17.01 5.02
CA GLU A 76 -2.54 -18.11 5.94
C GLU A 76 -1.55 -19.27 5.75
N ALA A 77 -1.33 -19.99 6.85
CA ALA A 77 -0.39 -21.10 6.94
C ALA A 77 1.06 -20.74 6.52
N TYR A 78 1.38 -19.45 6.44
CA TYR A 78 2.70 -18.93 6.07
C TYR A 78 3.15 -19.37 4.68
N THR A 79 2.19 -19.51 3.78
CA THR A 79 2.38 -20.03 2.41
C THR A 79 2.98 -19.01 1.44
N GLY A 80 2.88 -17.74 1.80
CA GLY A 80 3.35 -16.60 1.06
C GLY A 80 3.68 -15.46 2.02
N SER A 81 4.81 -14.84 1.76
CA SER A 81 5.28 -13.67 2.46
C SER A 81 5.57 -12.59 1.43
N ILE A 82 5.09 -11.38 1.70
CA ILE A 82 5.23 -10.23 0.82
C ILE A 82 5.56 -8.99 1.64
N PHE A 83 6.42 -8.15 1.10
CA PHE A 83 6.56 -6.77 1.56
C PHE A 83 6.40 -5.86 0.36
N ILE A 84 5.47 -4.92 0.46
CA ILE A 84 5.32 -3.85 -0.53
C ILE A 84 5.64 -2.54 0.14
N GLY A 85 6.62 -1.84 -0.40
CA GLY A 85 7.05 -0.54 0.09
C GLY A 85 7.34 0.41 -1.06
N TYR A 86 7.45 1.68 -0.72
CA TYR A 86 7.69 2.75 -1.66
C TYR A 86 8.36 3.95 -1.03
N THR A 87 8.94 4.76 -1.89
CA THR A 87 9.41 6.13 -1.68
C THR A 87 8.69 7.04 -2.67
N PRO A 88 8.83 8.38 -2.60
CA PRO A 88 8.21 9.30 -3.56
C PRO A 88 8.51 9.06 -5.04
N ASN A 89 9.54 8.27 -5.37
CA ASN A 89 9.94 8.01 -6.76
C ASN A 89 10.13 6.53 -7.11
N LEU A 90 9.83 5.61 -6.19
CA LEU A 90 10.05 4.19 -6.40
C LEU A 90 9.05 3.36 -5.60
N ALA A 91 8.30 2.49 -6.26
CA ALA A 91 7.43 1.50 -5.61
C ALA A 91 7.94 0.08 -5.91
N VAL A 92 8.09 -0.75 -4.88
CA VAL A 92 8.70 -2.09 -4.98
C VAL A 92 7.85 -3.08 -4.19
N ALA A 93 7.50 -4.18 -4.84
CA ALA A 93 6.95 -5.36 -4.18
C ALA A 93 8.00 -6.47 -4.21
N ALA A 94 8.29 -7.06 -3.07
CA ALA A 94 9.11 -8.26 -2.95
C ALA A 94 8.26 -9.35 -2.30
N SER A 95 8.27 -10.55 -2.87
CA SER A 95 7.51 -11.68 -2.34
C SER A 95 8.32 -12.96 -2.41
N LEU A 96 8.21 -13.77 -1.37
CA LEU A 96 8.59 -15.17 -1.36
C LEU A 96 7.30 -15.97 -1.21
N MET A 97 6.94 -16.69 -2.26
CA MET A 97 5.72 -17.50 -2.32
C MET A 97 6.06 -18.92 -2.69
N HIS A 98 5.30 -19.85 -2.13
CA HIS A 98 5.39 -21.24 -2.52
C HIS A 98 4.65 -21.51 -3.83
N ILE A 99 5.32 -22.21 -4.74
CA ILE A 99 4.74 -22.71 -5.99
C ILE A 99 4.86 -24.24 -5.89
N ASP A 100 3.76 -24.90 -5.53
CA ASP A 100 3.52 -26.35 -5.50
C ASP A 100 4.73 -27.29 -5.33
N ALA A 101 4.89 -27.85 -4.12
CA ALA A 101 5.76 -29.00 -3.85
C ALA A 101 5.10 -30.06 -2.95
N GLY A 102 3.83 -30.38 -3.19
CA GLY A 102 3.17 -31.57 -2.62
C GLY A 102 3.19 -31.68 -1.07
N PRO A 103 2.78 -32.84 -0.51
CA PRO A 103 2.47 -33.01 0.91
C PRO A 103 3.69 -33.15 1.86
N ALA A 104 4.93 -32.85 1.41
CA ALA A 104 6.14 -33.29 2.11
C ALA A 104 6.85 -32.24 2.98
N CYS A 105 6.42 -30.97 3.04
CA CYS A 105 7.13 -29.97 3.87
C CYS A 105 6.78 -30.11 5.37
N LYS A 106 7.81 -30.34 6.19
CA LYS A 106 7.71 -30.36 7.67
C LYS A 106 8.42 -29.11 8.23
N SER A 107 7.75 -27.96 8.25
CA SER A 107 8.31 -26.68 8.74
C SER A 107 8.54 -26.60 10.26
N GLY A 108 8.35 -27.69 11.02
CA GLY A 108 8.51 -27.72 12.48
C GLY A 108 7.47 -26.92 13.29
N PHE A 109 6.65 -26.09 12.63
CA PHE A 109 5.63 -25.23 13.25
C PHE A 109 4.18 -25.52 12.83
N ALA A 110 3.93 -26.68 12.22
CA ALA A 110 2.57 -27.17 11.93
C ALA A 110 1.63 -27.18 13.16
N ARG A 111 2.18 -27.21 14.38
CA ARG A 111 1.42 -27.10 15.64
C ARG A 111 0.77 -25.74 15.91
N LEU A 112 1.25 -24.65 15.29
CA LEU A 112 0.64 -23.31 15.38
C LEU A 112 -0.40 -23.07 14.27
N ALA A 113 -0.28 -23.80 13.17
CA ALA A 113 -1.28 -23.84 12.10
C ALA A 113 -2.25 -24.98 12.42
N THR A 114 -3.11 -24.80 13.42
CA THR A 114 -3.97 -25.87 13.97
C THR A 114 -4.96 -26.49 12.99
N ASN A 115 -4.96 -26.15 11.69
CA ASN A 115 -5.76 -26.82 10.66
C ASN A 115 -5.25 -26.65 9.20
N PHE A 116 -3.97 -26.30 8.96
CA PHE A 116 -3.50 -26.01 7.60
C PHE A 116 -2.12 -26.59 7.26
N PRO A 117 -1.93 -27.19 6.07
CA PRO A 117 -0.64 -27.73 5.64
C PRO A 117 0.38 -26.60 5.35
N PRO A 118 1.63 -26.69 5.86
CA PRO A 118 2.67 -25.70 5.64
C PRO A 118 3.32 -25.80 4.25
N SER A 119 3.81 -24.67 3.72
CA SER A 119 4.47 -24.58 2.41
C SER A 119 5.99 -24.82 2.44
N GLY A 120 6.58 -25.30 1.34
CA GLY A 120 8.03 -25.49 1.20
C GLY A 120 8.62 -25.19 -0.18
N TRP A 121 9.39 -24.11 -0.30
CA TRP A 121 10.60 -24.03 -1.15
C TRP A 121 11.74 -23.19 -0.55
N GLN A 122 11.57 -22.74 0.68
CA GLN A 122 12.50 -23.01 1.76
C GLN A 122 11.58 -23.73 2.76
N CYS A 123 11.90 -24.90 3.30
CA CYS A 123 11.24 -25.31 4.54
C CYS A 123 12.12 -24.66 5.61
N PRO A 124 11.89 -23.38 6.02
CA PRO A 124 12.67 -22.87 7.11
C PRO A 124 12.27 -23.75 8.30
N THR A 125 13.18 -24.02 9.22
CA THR A 125 12.82 -24.63 10.51
C THR A 125 11.94 -23.69 11.36
N TRP A 126 11.51 -22.55 10.78
CA TRP A 126 10.86 -21.40 11.39
C TRP A 126 9.78 -20.85 10.45
N VAL A 127 8.88 -20.06 11.02
CA VAL A 127 7.80 -19.38 10.32
C VAL A 127 8.35 -18.22 9.47
N LEU A 128 7.82 -18.01 8.26
CA LEU A 128 8.17 -16.89 7.38
C LEU A 128 7.07 -15.82 7.41
N PHE A 129 7.39 -14.62 7.91
CA PHE A 129 6.51 -13.46 7.94
C PHE A 129 6.87 -12.45 6.84
N GLY A 130 5.92 -11.56 6.50
CA GLY A 130 6.13 -10.44 5.57
C GLY A 130 7.32 -9.55 5.95
N GLU A 131 7.56 -9.39 7.25
CA GLU A 131 8.70 -8.66 7.80
C GLU A 131 10.03 -9.29 7.42
N ASP A 132 10.12 -10.62 7.35
CA ASP A 132 11.35 -11.33 6.96
C ASP A 132 11.71 -11.02 5.50
N VAL A 133 10.72 -10.98 4.61
CA VAL A 133 10.90 -10.53 3.21
C VAL A 133 11.26 -9.05 3.15
N GLY A 134 10.63 -8.24 4.01
CA GLY A 134 10.94 -6.81 4.16
C GLY A 134 12.42 -6.58 4.52
N ILE A 135 12.93 -7.30 5.52
CA ILE A 135 14.29 -7.17 6.05
C ILE A 135 15.31 -7.82 5.12
N GLY A 136 15.04 -9.04 4.64
CA GLY A 136 16.01 -9.87 3.93
C GLY A 136 16.09 -9.64 2.42
N VAL A 137 15.03 -9.12 1.80
CA VAL A 137 14.97 -8.95 0.34
C VAL A 137 14.70 -7.50 -0.05
N TRP A 138 13.60 -6.93 0.46
CA TRP A 138 13.14 -5.60 0.03
C TRP A 138 14.11 -4.49 0.44
N LYS A 139 14.51 -4.47 1.71
CA LYS A 139 15.41 -3.44 2.26
C LYS A 139 16.77 -3.42 1.56
N PRO A 140 17.49 -4.55 1.37
CA PRO A 140 18.75 -4.56 0.64
C PRO A 140 18.63 -4.01 -0.79
N PHE A 141 17.55 -4.33 -1.51
CA PHE A 141 17.30 -3.77 -2.83
C PHE A 141 17.20 -2.24 -2.80
N VAL A 142 16.41 -1.69 -1.88
CA VAL A 142 16.20 -0.24 -1.78
C VAL A 142 17.47 0.48 -1.33
N GLU A 143 18.19 -0.07 -0.36
CA GLU A 143 19.48 0.50 0.09
C GLU A 143 20.52 0.46 -1.03
N ALA A 144 20.60 -0.62 -1.82
CA ALA A 144 21.47 -0.70 -2.99
C ALA A 144 21.08 0.30 -4.07
N TYR A 145 19.79 0.48 -4.34
CA TYR A 145 19.30 1.48 -5.30
C TYR A 145 19.74 2.90 -4.89
N TYR A 146 19.52 3.28 -3.63
CA TYR A 146 19.90 4.61 -3.13
C TYR A 146 21.37 4.77 -2.72
N ALA A 147 22.19 3.72 -2.84
CA ALA A 147 23.63 3.86 -2.74
C ALA A 147 24.20 4.65 -3.94
N SER A 148 23.52 4.61 -5.09
CA SER A 148 23.91 5.31 -6.32
C SER A 148 22.90 6.37 -6.79
N HIS A 149 21.77 6.50 -6.10
CA HIS A 149 20.72 7.49 -6.41
C HIS A 149 20.47 8.40 -5.21
N PRO A 150 20.21 9.71 -5.42
CA PRO A 150 19.85 10.59 -4.32
C PRO A 150 18.51 10.15 -3.71
N TRP A 151 18.46 10.13 -2.38
CA TRP A 151 17.20 9.95 -1.68
C TRP A 151 16.24 11.11 -2.01
N PRO A 152 14.95 10.84 -2.30
CA PRO A 152 13.96 11.89 -2.49
C PRO A 152 13.73 12.67 -1.19
N LYS A 153 13.01 13.80 -1.29
CA LYS A 153 12.55 14.56 -0.11
C LYS A 153 11.38 13.83 0.55
N MET A 154 11.15 14.10 1.85
CA MET A 154 9.94 13.65 2.53
C MET A 154 8.69 14.22 1.85
N TRP A 155 7.59 13.47 1.88
CA TRP A 155 6.29 13.97 1.42
C TRP A 155 5.92 15.27 2.14
N ALA A 156 5.44 16.24 1.39
CA ALA A 156 4.95 17.50 1.93
C ALA A 156 3.49 17.32 2.36
N MET A 157 3.15 17.78 3.56
CA MET A 157 1.77 17.74 4.08
C MET A 157 0.86 18.65 3.26
N PRO A 158 -0.21 18.13 2.64
CA PRO A 158 -1.19 18.93 1.91
C PRO A 158 -2.00 19.86 2.83
N THR A 159 -2.62 20.89 2.26
CA THR A 159 -3.42 21.88 3.02
C THR A 159 -4.74 21.30 3.56
N GLY A 160 -5.21 20.17 3.02
CA GLY A 160 -6.37 19.44 3.54
C GLY A 160 -6.06 18.48 4.69
N VAL A 161 -4.81 18.42 5.17
CA VAL A 161 -4.39 17.62 6.32
C VAL A 161 -4.06 18.54 7.50
N VAL A 162 -4.56 18.18 8.69
CA VAL A 162 -4.35 18.95 9.93
C VAL A 162 -3.77 18.07 11.03
N VAL A 163 -2.98 18.67 11.91
CA VAL A 163 -2.46 18.00 13.12
C VAL A 163 -3.36 18.31 14.31
N ARG A 164 -3.70 17.30 15.10
CA ARG A 164 -4.40 17.45 16.40
C ARG A 164 -3.67 16.70 17.49
N GLN A 165 -3.85 17.17 18.71
CA GLN A 165 -3.42 16.47 19.92
C GLN A 165 -4.51 15.49 20.35
N VAL A 166 -4.13 14.23 20.47
CA VAL A 166 -5.01 13.14 20.93
C VAL A 166 -4.38 12.38 22.07
N CYS A 167 -5.21 11.76 22.91
CA CYS A 167 -4.73 10.90 23.99
C CYS A 167 -4.63 9.44 23.54
N THR A 168 -3.77 8.66 24.23
CA THR A 168 -3.52 7.24 23.93
C THR A 168 -4.63 6.31 24.40
N TYR A 169 -5.53 6.81 25.26
CA TYR A 169 -6.58 6.01 25.84
C TYR A 169 -7.63 5.62 24.80
N ASP A 170 -8.20 6.59 24.10
CA ASP A 170 -9.30 6.39 23.16
C ASP A 170 -9.18 7.22 21.88
N GLY A 171 -8.10 8.00 21.69
CA GLY A 171 -7.93 8.90 20.55
C GLY A 171 -8.76 10.18 20.62
N GLY A 172 -9.40 10.49 21.75
CA GLY A 172 -10.12 11.74 21.97
C GLY A 172 -9.21 12.95 22.04
N SER A 173 -9.79 14.14 21.86
CA SER A 173 -9.05 15.42 21.87
C SER A 173 -8.50 15.74 23.25
N ILE A 174 -7.27 16.28 23.30
CA ILE A 174 -6.63 16.69 24.56
C ILE A 174 -5.79 17.95 24.35
N GLY A 175 -5.74 18.83 25.36
CA GLY A 175 -5.00 20.10 25.27
C GLY A 175 -3.49 19.97 25.52
N THR A 176 -3.08 19.07 26.42
CA THR A 176 -1.68 18.87 26.82
C THR A 176 -1.43 17.42 27.22
N GLY A 177 -0.21 16.91 27.00
CA GLY A 177 0.17 15.54 27.41
C GLY A 177 -0.30 14.43 26.46
N GLY A 178 -0.81 14.79 25.29
CA GLY A 178 -1.15 13.86 24.21
C GLY A 178 -0.01 13.65 23.21
N TYR A 179 -0.35 13.05 22.07
CA TYR A 179 0.53 12.95 20.90
C TYR A 179 -0.11 13.62 19.69
N ASN A 180 0.76 14.06 18.77
CA ASN A 180 0.34 14.62 17.49
C ASN A 180 -0.10 13.49 16.56
N GLU A 181 -1.30 13.61 16.00
CA GLU A 181 -1.79 12.77 14.92
C GLU A 181 -2.33 13.65 13.79
N ILE A 182 -2.23 13.15 12.55
CA ILE A 182 -2.76 13.83 11.36
C ILE A 182 -4.16 13.33 11.01
N PHE A 183 -4.99 14.27 10.54
CA PHE A 183 -6.36 14.00 10.14
C PHE A 183 -6.69 14.69 8.82
N LEU A 184 -7.61 14.10 8.07
CA LEU A 184 -8.31 14.81 7.01
C LEU A 184 -9.17 15.91 7.64
N LYS A 185 -8.92 17.16 7.24
CA LYS A 185 -9.60 18.34 7.77
C LYS A 185 -11.11 18.22 7.61
N GLY A 186 -11.84 18.40 8.71
CA GLY A 186 -13.31 18.35 8.75
C GLY A 186 -13.91 16.94 8.66
N VAL A 187 -13.10 15.88 8.57
CA VAL A 187 -13.59 14.50 8.42
C VAL A 187 -13.19 13.64 9.61
N GLY A 188 -11.89 13.47 9.82
CA GLY A 188 -11.35 12.47 10.75
C GLY A 188 -10.97 12.99 12.14
N GLU A 189 -11.02 14.31 12.34
CA GLU A 189 -10.59 14.93 13.60
C GLU A 189 -11.41 14.45 14.81
N PRO A 190 -10.79 14.34 16.01
CA PRO A 190 -11.51 13.98 17.22
C PRO A 190 -12.64 14.98 17.50
N ARG A 191 -13.84 14.47 17.77
CA ARG A 191 -15.03 15.30 18.06
C ARG A 191 -15.33 15.41 19.54
N LEU A 192 -14.81 14.49 20.35
CA LEU A 192 -15.03 14.41 21.78
C LEU A 192 -13.70 14.55 22.53
N PRO A 193 -13.74 15.02 23.80
CA PRO A 193 -12.59 14.98 24.69
C PRO A 193 -12.10 13.54 24.94
N CYS A 194 -10.85 13.42 25.37
CA CYS A 194 -10.30 12.15 25.83
C CYS A 194 -11.14 11.55 26.97
N GLY A 195 -11.51 10.29 26.85
CA GLY A 195 -12.35 9.54 27.80
C GLY A 195 -13.84 9.56 27.48
N ASP A 196 -14.27 10.42 26.56
CA ASP A 196 -15.69 10.59 26.21
C ASP A 196 -16.06 9.85 24.91
N ASN A 197 -15.11 9.19 24.22
CA ASN A 197 -15.44 8.43 23.02
C ASN A 197 -16.35 7.24 23.36
N PRO A 198 -17.51 7.08 22.69
CA PRO A 198 -18.42 5.97 22.94
C PRO A 198 -17.77 4.65 22.54
N TYR A 199 -18.09 3.57 23.26
CA TYR A 199 -17.66 2.24 22.85
C TYR A 199 -18.32 1.84 21.51
N PRO A 200 -17.68 0.96 20.71
CA PRO A 200 -18.29 0.46 19.48
C PRO A 200 -19.71 -0.09 19.72
N GLY A 201 -20.71 0.54 19.10
CA GLY A 201 -22.13 0.17 19.24
C GLY A 201 -22.95 1.04 20.20
N GLU A 202 -22.33 1.94 20.96
CA GLU A 202 -23.03 2.91 21.82
C GLU A 202 -23.35 4.20 21.08
N ALA A 203 -24.48 4.85 21.38
CA ALA A 203 -24.73 6.19 20.87
C ALA A 203 -23.77 7.22 21.53
N PRO A 204 -23.27 8.24 20.81
CA PRO A 204 -23.54 8.59 19.41
C PRO A 204 -22.47 8.04 18.46
N TYR A 205 -22.28 6.72 18.37
CA TYR A 205 -21.51 6.12 17.29
C TYR A 205 -22.24 6.34 15.96
N VAL A 206 -21.92 7.44 15.29
CA VAL A 206 -22.37 7.72 13.92
C VAL A 206 -21.28 7.25 12.98
N SER A 207 -21.49 6.11 12.32
CA SER A 207 -20.61 5.65 11.24
C SER A 207 -20.44 6.77 10.21
N LEU A 208 -19.20 6.99 9.73
CA LEU A 208 -18.88 7.96 8.68
C LEU A 208 -19.58 7.65 7.33
N THR A 209 -20.38 6.58 7.23
CA THR A 209 -21.02 6.06 6.02
C THR A 209 -22.30 6.78 5.58
N THR A 210 -22.64 7.98 6.10
CA THR A 210 -23.82 8.72 5.62
C THR A 210 -23.60 9.47 4.30
N ALA A 211 -22.40 9.44 3.72
CA ALA A 211 -22.23 9.84 2.32
C ALA A 211 -22.62 8.64 1.43
N PRO A 212 -23.66 8.74 0.57
CA PRO A 212 -23.96 7.67 -0.37
C PRO A 212 -22.73 7.43 -1.25
N PRO A 213 -22.43 6.16 -1.62
CA PRO A 213 -21.34 5.88 -2.53
C PRO A 213 -21.54 6.69 -3.82
N PRO A 214 -20.49 7.26 -4.44
CA PRO A 214 -20.61 7.92 -5.72
C PRO A 214 -21.26 6.92 -6.69
N SER A 215 -22.31 7.37 -7.40
CA SER A 215 -22.99 6.53 -8.37
C SER A 215 -21.97 5.91 -9.32
N PRO A 216 -22.05 4.60 -9.61
CA PRO A 216 -21.15 4.00 -10.59
C PRO A 216 -21.29 4.80 -11.89
N SER A 217 -20.15 5.23 -12.44
CA SER A 217 -20.14 5.83 -13.77
C SER A 217 -20.81 4.86 -14.74
N PRO A 218 -21.69 5.32 -15.63
CA PRO A 218 -22.36 4.44 -16.58
C PRO A 218 -21.31 3.64 -17.32
N SER A 219 -21.41 2.31 -17.26
CA SER A 219 -20.59 1.45 -18.08
C SER A 219 -20.81 1.86 -19.54
N PRO A 220 -19.75 2.01 -20.36
CA PRO A 220 -19.93 2.22 -21.78
C PRO A 220 -20.79 1.05 -22.31
N SER A 221 -21.91 1.38 -22.96
CA SER A 221 -22.73 0.38 -23.66
C SER A 221 -21.81 -0.47 -24.52
N ALA A 222 -21.83 -1.78 -24.30
CA ALA A 222 -21.17 -2.70 -25.19
C ALA A 222 -21.73 -2.50 -26.60
N SER A 223 -20.89 -2.04 -27.52
CA SER A 223 -21.22 -2.06 -28.95
C SER A 223 -21.54 -3.50 -29.35
N PRO A 224 -22.58 -3.76 -30.15
CA PRO A 224 -22.85 -5.10 -30.66
C PRO A 224 -21.63 -5.58 -31.45
N GLY A 225 -21.09 -6.75 -31.10
CA GLY A 225 -20.03 -7.39 -31.87
C GLY A 225 -20.52 -7.72 -33.29
N PRO A 226 -19.63 -7.72 -34.30
CA PRO A 226 -20.01 -8.03 -35.67
C PRO A 226 -20.54 -9.47 -35.76
N SER A 227 -21.68 -9.64 -36.43
CA SER A 227 -22.25 -10.96 -36.72
C SER A 227 -21.28 -11.78 -37.57
N PRO A 228 -21.13 -13.09 -37.31
CA PRO A 228 -20.28 -13.95 -38.13
C PRO A 228 -20.88 -14.11 -39.53
N SER A 229 -20.09 -13.76 -40.55
CA SER A 229 -20.43 -14.01 -41.96
C SER A 229 -20.54 -15.52 -42.21
N PRO A 230 -21.47 -15.97 -43.08
CA PRO A 230 -21.54 -17.37 -43.48
C PRO A 230 -20.26 -17.73 -44.25
N LYS A 231 -19.62 -18.84 -43.90
CA LYS A 231 -18.57 -19.45 -44.73
C LYS A 231 -19.20 -20.14 -45.95
N PRO A 232 -18.48 -20.16 -47.09
CA PRO A 232 -18.96 -20.78 -48.33
C PRO A 232 -19.14 -22.30 -48.21
#